data_AF-A0A3D0NTE6-F1
#
_entry.id   AF-A0A3D0NTE6-F1
#
_cell.length_a   1.000
_cell.length_b   1.000
_cell.length_c   1.000
_cell.angle_alpha   90.00
_cell.angle_beta   90.00
_cell.angle_gamma   90.00
#
_symmetry.space_group_name_H-M   'P 1'
#
loop_
_entity.id
_entity.type
_entity.pdbx_description
1 polymer ?
#
loop_
_entity_poly.entity_id
_entity_poly.type
_entity_poly.pdbx_seq_one_letter_code
_entity_poly.pdbx_strand_id
1 'polypeptide(L)'
;MEIAKALEIITGKVDNVLLNKGYEKHSVADTDNEKTVLYTGDVAYSIVYYFDKKRIVLRSCSVTDGEPDNAWKTAATWLFDEEVDGAREAENIGDDFADTIRGPKQVAAQQKKKLKKENGEQNSDPLFFANRMIAFFPELRDEIAFEKAHYESFRGVTFAETKILPLLQAYAKREGDKNMEKLSKALSDLYDAGDLDVKGIITYVLLNGIDDDAQYEKLTATFTKEQKKIANASRNLRGKKMKPEKPKKPKKYIADRLQSMNNVKR
;
A
#
# COMPACT_ATOMS: atom_id res chain seq x y z
N MET A 1 25.66 -11.20 19.66
CA MET A 1 24.34 -11.84 19.85
C MET A 1 24.35 -13.22 19.20
N GLU A 2 23.76 -14.25 19.84
CA GLU A 2 23.67 -15.60 19.28
C GLU A 2 23.02 -15.61 17.88
N ILE A 3 23.62 -16.35 16.92
CA ILE A 3 23.16 -16.42 15.53
C ILE A 3 21.70 -16.88 15.41
N ALA A 4 21.24 -17.81 16.25
CA ALA A 4 19.86 -18.27 16.24
C ALA A 4 18.88 -17.11 16.47
N LYS A 5 19.20 -16.22 17.43
CA LYS A 5 18.39 -15.04 17.75
C LYS A 5 18.46 -13.99 16.65
N ALA A 6 19.62 -13.80 16.03
CA ALA A 6 19.76 -12.90 14.87
C ALA A 6 18.91 -13.38 13.68
N LEU A 7 18.93 -14.68 13.38
CA LEU A 7 18.11 -15.29 12.33
C LEU A 7 16.61 -15.19 12.64
N GLU A 8 16.20 -15.31 13.89
CA GLU A 8 14.80 -15.09 14.31
C GLU A 8 14.35 -13.66 14.01
N ILE A 9 15.16 -12.65 14.36
CA ILE A 9 14.87 -11.24 14.07
C ILE A 9 14.78 -10.99 12.55
N ILE A 10 15.76 -11.47 11.80
CA ILE A 10 15.84 -11.29 10.34
C ILE A 10 14.65 -11.98 9.66
N THR A 11 14.39 -13.23 10.00
CA THR A 11 13.29 -14.00 9.41
C THR A 11 11.95 -13.43 9.81
N GLY A 12 11.77 -12.89 11.02
CA GLY A 12 10.55 -12.18 11.40
C GLY A 12 10.22 -10.98 10.50
N LYS A 13 11.23 -10.25 9.99
CA LYS A 13 11.02 -9.18 8.99
C LYS A 13 10.61 -9.74 7.63
N VAL A 14 11.22 -10.84 7.21
CA VAL A 14 10.94 -11.50 5.93
C VAL A 14 9.58 -12.22 5.94
N ASP A 15 9.17 -12.80 7.07
CA ASP A 15 7.89 -13.46 7.28
C ASP A 15 6.72 -12.51 6.99
N ASN A 16 6.83 -11.25 7.45
CA ASN A 16 5.86 -10.20 7.17
C ASN A 16 5.67 -9.90 5.67
N VAL A 17 6.62 -10.28 4.82
CA VAL A 17 6.55 -10.12 3.36
C VAL A 17 6.08 -11.39 2.68
N LEU A 18 6.67 -12.53 3.03
CA LEU A 18 6.50 -13.79 2.30
C LEU A 18 5.26 -14.58 2.75
N LEU A 19 4.98 -14.67 4.04
CA LEU A 19 3.80 -15.43 4.53
C LEU A 19 2.49 -14.81 4.05
N ASN A 20 2.42 -13.48 3.99
CA ASN A 20 1.27 -12.76 3.42
C ASN A 20 1.08 -13.01 1.91
N LYS A 21 2.11 -13.53 1.22
CA LYS A 21 2.08 -13.91 -0.20
C LYS A 21 1.86 -15.41 -0.39
N GLY A 22 1.52 -16.15 0.67
CA GLY A 22 1.27 -17.59 0.60
C GLY A 22 2.52 -18.47 0.54
N TYR A 23 3.69 -17.93 0.88
CA TYR A 23 4.92 -18.73 0.96
C TYR A 23 4.92 -19.56 2.23
N GLU A 24 5.48 -20.76 2.15
CA GLU A 24 5.69 -21.64 3.30
C GLU A 24 7.12 -21.53 3.82
N LYS A 25 7.26 -21.43 5.14
CA LYS A 25 8.57 -21.35 5.81
C LYS A 25 8.99 -22.75 6.25
N HIS A 26 10.20 -23.15 5.85
CA HIS A 26 10.82 -24.40 6.27
C HIS A 26 12.17 -24.09 6.94
N SER A 27 12.47 -24.81 8.02
CA SER A 27 13.83 -24.86 8.58
C SER A 27 14.56 -26.02 7.93
N VAL A 28 15.66 -25.76 7.20
CA VAL A 28 16.19 -26.74 6.23
C VAL A 28 17.66 -27.10 6.45
N ALA A 29 18.44 -26.33 7.23
CA ALA A 29 19.74 -26.80 7.71
C ALA A 29 20.15 -26.12 9.02
N ASP A 30 20.59 -26.93 9.99
CA ASP A 30 21.31 -26.49 11.18
C ASP A 30 22.54 -27.38 11.30
N THR A 31 23.67 -26.87 10.79
CA THR A 31 24.97 -27.57 10.81
C THR A 31 26.00 -26.69 11.49
N ASP A 32 27.14 -27.28 11.85
CA ASP A 32 28.26 -26.54 12.45
C ASP A 32 28.82 -25.43 11.52
N ASN A 33 28.57 -25.51 10.21
CA ASN A 33 29.12 -24.59 9.20
C ASN A 33 28.10 -23.59 8.63
N GLU A 34 26.81 -23.92 8.66
CA GLU A 34 25.75 -23.04 8.18
C GLU A 34 24.42 -23.25 8.90
N LYS A 35 23.68 -22.15 9.06
CA LYS A 35 22.26 -22.15 9.47
C LYS A 35 21.41 -21.58 8.35
N THR A 36 20.37 -22.31 7.95
CA THR A 36 19.55 -22.00 6.77
C THR A 36 18.05 -22.04 7.08
N VAL A 37 17.36 -20.98 6.65
CA VAL A 37 15.90 -20.90 6.58
C VAL A 37 15.49 -20.82 5.11
N LEU A 38 14.48 -21.60 4.72
CA LEU A 38 13.94 -21.68 3.36
C LEU A 38 12.50 -21.18 3.34
N TYR A 39 12.14 -20.51 2.26
CA TYR A 39 10.78 -20.15 1.92
C TYR A 39 10.46 -20.67 0.53
N THR A 40 9.34 -21.38 0.38
CA THR A 40 8.87 -21.94 -0.89
C THR A 40 7.55 -21.28 -1.30
N GLY A 41 7.38 -21.08 -2.60
CA GLY A 41 6.26 -20.38 -3.24
C GLY A 41 6.49 -20.36 -4.74
N ASP A 42 6.09 -19.28 -5.43
CA ASP A 42 6.36 -19.11 -6.87
C ASP A 42 7.88 -19.07 -7.20
N VAL A 43 8.68 -18.64 -6.23
CA VAL A 43 10.14 -18.61 -6.23
C VAL A 43 10.59 -19.15 -4.87
N ALA A 44 11.74 -19.82 -4.79
CA ALA A 44 12.30 -20.20 -3.51
C ALA A 44 13.26 -19.12 -3.00
N TYR A 45 13.14 -18.71 -1.74
CA TYR A 45 14.10 -17.83 -1.07
C TYR A 45 14.78 -18.56 0.07
N SER A 46 16.07 -18.36 0.25
CA SER A 46 16.83 -18.93 1.35
C SER A 46 17.67 -17.86 2.03
N ILE A 47 17.66 -17.85 3.36
CA ILE A 47 18.50 -17.02 4.22
C ILE A 47 19.51 -17.95 4.88
N VAL A 48 20.79 -17.70 4.64
CA VAL A 48 21.89 -18.55 5.11
C VAL A 48 22.88 -17.73 5.91
N TYR A 49 23.19 -18.17 7.13
CA TYR A 49 24.39 -17.72 7.86
C TYR A 49 25.54 -18.67 7.57
N TYR A 50 26.67 -18.14 7.10
CA TYR A 50 27.93 -18.87 6.93
C TYR A 50 28.88 -18.51 8.08
N PHE A 51 29.20 -19.47 8.94
CA PHE A 51 30.03 -19.22 10.13
C PHE A 51 31.48 -18.85 9.76
N ASP A 52 32.06 -19.54 8.80
CA ASP A 52 33.43 -19.31 8.32
C ASP A 52 33.66 -17.90 7.79
N LYS A 53 32.62 -17.30 7.20
CA LYS A 53 32.66 -16.00 6.51
C LYS A 53 31.98 -14.89 7.29
N LYS A 54 31.41 -15.20 8.47
CA LYS A 54 30.65 -14.28 9.31
C LYS A 54 29.67 -13.42 8.49
N ARG A 55 28.86 -14.07 7.65
CA ARG A 55 27.96 -13.36 6.73
C ARG A 55 26.60 -14.04 6.60
N ILE A 56 25.59 -13.20 6.42
CA ILE A 56 24.23 -13.59 6.10
C ILE A 56 23.94 -13.31 4.64
N VAL A 57 23.37 -14.29 3.95
CA VAL A 57 23.08 -14.21 2.52
C VAL A 57 21.61 -14.50 2.27
N LEU A 58 20.95 -13.59 1.57
CA LEU A 58 19.66 -13.85 0.92
C LEU A 58 19.93 -14.34 -0.49
N ARG A 59 19.39 -15.50 -0.84
CA ARG A 59 19.47 -16.08 -2.17
C ARG A 59 18.09 -16.54 -2.66
N SER A 60 17.92 -16.63 -3.97
CA SER A 60 16.70 -17.15 -4.58
C SER A 60 17.00 -18.13 -5.71
N CYS A 61 16.06 -19.04 -5.97
CA CYS A 61 16.11 -19.94 -7.12
C CYS A 61 14.69 -20.27 -7.62
N SER A 62 14.59 -20.87 -8.79
CA SER A 62 13.29 -21.24 -9.36
C SER A 62 12.75 -22.50 -8.68
N VAL A 63 11.43 -22.66 -8.72
CA VAL A 63 10.75 -23.85 -8.20
C VAL A 63 10.26 -24.68 -9.38
N THR A 64 10.59 -25.96 -9.40
CA THR A 64 10.15 -26.94 -10.42
C THR A 64 9.47 -28.09 -9.70
N ASP A 65 8.26 -28.46 -10.13
CA ASP A 65 7.46 -29.53 -9.50
C ASP A 65 7.25 -29.38 -7.98
N GLY A 66 7.22 -28.13 -7.49
CA GLY A 66 7.02 -27.81 -6.07
C GLY A 66 8.30 -27.81 -5.23
N GLU A 67 9.46 -28.13 -5.82
CA GLU A 67 10.76 -28.13 -5.14
C GLU A 67 11.72 -27.05 -5.69
N PRO A 68 12.58 -26.45 -4.84
CA PRO A 68 13.64 -25.56 -5.31
C PRO A 68 14.61 -26.30 -6.26
N ASP A 69 14.92 -25.72 -7.42
CA ASP A 69 15.86 -26.29 -8.38
C ASP A 69 17.34 -26.23 -7.91
N ASN A 70 17.58 -25.60 -6.76
CA ASN A 70 18.88 -25.38 -6.12
C ASN A 70 19.89 -24.56 -6.96
N ALA A 71 19.46 -23.93 -8.06
CA ALA A 71 20.25 -23.02 -8.87
C ALA A 71 20.28 -21.61 -8.24
N TRP A 72 20.83 -21.53 -7.02
CA TRP A 72 20.80 -20.34 -6.17
C TRP A 72 21.51 -19.12 -6.78
N LYS A 73 20.80 -18.00 -6.82
CA LYS A 73 21.33 -16.66 -7.13
C LYS A 73 21.33 -15.81 -5.87
N THR A 74 22.47 -15.19 -5.57
CA THR A 74 22.58 -14.26 -4.44
C THR A 74 21.82 -12.97 -4.73
N ALA A 75 20.88 -12.61 -3.86
CA ALA A 75 20.12 -11.37 -3.94
C ALA A 75 20.74 -10.27 -3.06
N ALA A 76 21.20 -10.62 -1.84
CA ALA A 76 21.86 -9.69 -0.93
C ALA A 76 22.85 -10.42 -0.02
N THR A 77 23.87 -9.73 0.47
CA THR A 77 24.90 -10.27 1.37
C THR A 77 25.31 -9.21 2.38
N TRP A 78 25.29 -9.59 3.66
CA TRP A 78 25.69 -8.76 4.78
C TRP A 78 26.72 -9.46 5.64
N LEU A 79 27.66 -8.70 6.20
CA LEU A 79 28.50 -9.18 7.29
C LEU A 79 27.69 -9.15 8.59
N PHE A 80 27.87 -10.18 9.40
CA PHE A 80 27.28 -10.26 10.74
C PHE A 80 28.20 -11.07 11.64
N ASP A 81 28.83 -10.40 12.59
CA ASP A 81 29.72 -10.96 13.59
C ASP A 81 29.00 -11.05 14.93
N GLU A 82 28.76 -12.27 15.44
CA GLU A 82 28.04 -12.44 16.71
C GLU A 82 28.74 -11.85 17.93
N GLU A 83 30.03 -11.53 17.85
CA GLU A 83 30.75 -10.91 18.97
C GLU A 83 30.51 -9.39 19.03
N VAL A 84 30.25 -8.76 17.89
CA VAL A 84 30.20 -7.29 17.74
C VAL A 84 28.79 -6.80 17.42
N ASP A 85 28.06 -7.55 16.61
CA ASP A 85 26.76 -7.16 16.09
C ASP A 85 25.61 -7.62 17.01
N GLY A 86 24.60 -6.76 17.12
CA GLY A 86 23.48 -6.91 18.02
C GLY A 86 22.13 -6.96 17.29
N ALA A 87 21.06 -6.68 18.05
CA ALA A 87 19.69 -6.73 17.55
C ALA A 87 19.48 -5.75 16.40
N ARG A 88 20.08 -4.57 16.51
CA ARG A 88 19.91 -3.47 15.55
C ARG A 88 20.46 -3.84 14.17
N GLU A 89 21.62 -4.50 14.13
CA GLU A 89 22.23 -4.97 12.90
C GLU A 89 21.37 -6.07 12.26
N ALA A 90 20.88 -7.01 13.07
CA ALA A 90 19.93 -8.03 12.60
C ALA A 90 18.62 -7.42 12.07
N GLU A 91 18.07 -6.39 12.73
CA GLU A 91 16.89 -5.67 12.25
C GLU A 91 17.13 -4.97 10.91
N ASN A 92 18.28 -4.32 10.75
CA ASN A 92 18.65 -3.65 9.50
C ASN A 92 18.81 -4.64 8.34
N ILE A 93 19.45 -5.78 8.59
CA ILE A 93 19.59 -6.87 7.60
C ILE A 93 18.20 -7.41 7.22
N GLY A 94 17.34 -7.64 8.21
CA GLY A 94 15.97 -8.09 7.97
C GLY A 94 15.14 -7.11 7.14
N ASP A 95 15.28 -5.81 7.41
CA ASP A 95 14.60 -4.77 6.64
C ASP A 95 15.13 -4.69 5.20
N ASP A 96 16.45 -4.77 4.98
CA ASP A 96 17.06 -4.82 3.64
C ASP A 96 16.62 -6.04 2.83
N PHE A 97 16.56 -7.22 3.47
CA PHE A 97 16.10 -8.45 2.82
C PHE A 97 14.62 -8.37 2.46
N ALA A 98 13.78 -7.88 3.38
CA ALA A 98 12.36 -7.66 3.13
C ALA A 98 12.15 -6.69 1.94
N ASP A 99 12.93 -5.62 1.87
CA ASP A 99 12.87 -4.64 0.78
C ASP A 99 13.40 -5.18 -0.55
N THR A 100 14.46 -6.01 -0.50
CA THR A 100 14.99 -6.72 -1.67
C THR A 100 13.96 -7.67 -2.26
N ILE A 101 13.23 -8.42 -1.41
CA ILE A 101 12.16 -9.34 -1.82
C ILE A 101 10.94 -8.57 -2.39
N ARG A 102 10.62 -7.41 -1.82
CA ARG A 102 9.54 -6.52 -2.29
C ARG A 102 9.85 -5.90 -3.65
N GLY A 103 11.11 -5.59 -3.91
CA GLY A 103 11.56 -4.93 -5.13
C GLY A 103 11.23 -3.42 -5.20
N PRO A 104 11.79 -2.69 -6.17
CA PRO A 104 11.84 -1.22 -6.17
C PRO A 104 10.48 -0.52 -6.23
N LYS A 105 9.44 -1.15 -6.81
CA LYS A 105 8.09 -0.57 -6.88
C LYS A 105 7.37 -0.58 -5.54
N GLN A 106 7.55 -1.64 -4.73
CA GLN A 106 6.90 -1.79 -3.43
C GLN A 106 7.60 -0.96 -2.35
N VAL A 107 8.93 -0.88 -2.38
CA VAL A 107 9.72 -0.03 -1.47
C VAL A 107 9.33 1.45 -1.62
N ALA A 108 9.17 1.94 -2.86
CA ALA A 108 8.72 3.31 -3.12
C ALA A 108 7.29 3.59 -2.58
N ALA A 109 6.39 2.61 -2.63
CA ALA A 109 5.06 2.72 -2.06
C ALA A 109 5.09 2.74 -0.52
N GLN A 110 5.98 1.97 0.10
CA GLN A 110 6.12 1.88 1.55
C GLN A 110 6.85 3.09 2.15
N GLN A 111 7.87 3.62 1.48
CA GLN A 111 8.51 4.88 1.86
C GLN A 111 7.49 6.03 1.80
N LYS A 112 6.63 6.08 0.77
CA LYS A 112 5.49 7.02 0.71
C LYS A 112 4.50 6.81 1.87
N LYS A 113 4.24 5.57 2.28
CA LYS A 113 3.41 5.27 3.47
C LYS A 113 4.08 5.65 4.79
N LYS A 114 5.39 5.46 4.95
CA LYS A 114 6.17 5.87 6.14
C LYS A 114 6.23 7.39 6.26
N LEU A 115 6.50 8.10 5.16
CA LEU A 115 6.41 9.57 5.08
C LEU A 115 5.00 10.10 5.41
N LYS A 116 3.93 9.38 5.00
CA LYS A 116 2.56 9.70 5.40
C LYS A 116 2.31 9.45 6.91
N LYS A 117 2.94 8.44 7.51
CA LYS A 117 2.82 8.10 8.94
C LYS A 117 3.57 9.05 9.89
N GLU A 118 4.76 9.53 9.50
CA GLU A 118 5.53 10.49 10.31
C GLU A 118 4.86 11.87 10.41
N ASN A 119 4.00 12.24 9.44
CA ASN A 119 3.27 13.51 9.45
C ASN A 119 1.99 13.52 10.30
N GLY A 120 1.76 12.52 11.16
CA GLY A 120 0.78 12.62 12.25
C GLY A 120 -0.70 12.75 11.86
N GLU A 121 -1.08 12.63 10.58
CA GLU A 121 -2.47 12.54 10.20
C GLU A 121 -2.89 11.07 10.16
N GLN A 122 -3.68 10.67 11.15
CA GLN A 122 -4.49 9.45 11.11
C GLN A 122 -5.57 9.62 10.03
N ASN A 123 -5.18 9.72 8.76
CA ASN A 123 -6.11 9.94 7.68
C ASN A 123 -6.84 8.63 7.36
N SER A 124 -8.16 8.73 7.25
CA SER A 124 -9.01 7.69 6.68
C SER A 124 -8.52 7.43 5.25
N ASP A 125 -7.83 6.31 5.04
CA ASP A 125 -7.42 5.86 3.72
C ASP A 125 -8.60 5.16 3.00
N PRO A 126 -8.50 4.88 1.69
CA PRO A 126 -9.61 4.28 0.96
C PRO A 126 -10.09 2.93 1.51
N LEU A 127 -9.21 2.17 2.16
CA LEU A 127 -9.58 0.91 2.80
C LEU A 127 -10.39 1.17 4.08
N PHE A 128 -9.97 2.10 4.92
CA PHE A 128 -10.72 2.52 6.10
C PHE A 128 -12.10 3.07 5.70
N PHE A 129 -12.16 3.90 4.66
CA PHE A 129 -13.41 4.38 4.08
C PHE A 129 -14.33 3.21 3.71
N ALA A 130 -13.85 2.25 2.92
CA ALA A 130 -14.64 1.09 2.51
C ALA A 130 -15.15 0.27 3.71
N ASN A 131 -14.32 0.09 4.74
CA ASN A 131 -14.76 -0.59 5.97
C ASN A 131 -15.86 0.19 6.70
N ARG A 132 -15.81 1.53 6.69
CA ARG A 132 -16.87 2.34 7.32
C ARG A 132 -18.20 2.22 6.60
N MET A 133 -18.17 1.99 5.28
CA MET A 133 -19.36 1.77 4.46
C MET A 133 -20.07 0.45 4.75
N ILE A 134 -19.40 -0.55 5.35
CA ILE A 134 -20.00 -1.82 5.76
C ILE A 134 -21.20 -1.62 6.71
N ALA A 135 -21.19 -0.54 7.49
CA ALA A 135 -22.31 -0.21 8.39
C ALA A 135 -23.61 0.07 7.64
N PHE A 136 -23.52 0.48 6.37
CA PHE A 136 -24.66 0.72 5.48
C PHE A 136 -24.84 -0.42 4.46
N PHE A 137 -23.73 -1.05 4.06
CA PHE A 137 -23.68 -2.09 3.02
C PHE A 137 -22.92 -3.33 3.53
N PRO A 138 -23.56 -4.18 4.35
CA PRO A 138 -22.94 -5.37 4.95
C PRO A 138 -22.23 -6.31 3.96
N GLU A 139 -22.74 -6.38 2.72
CA GLU A 139 -22.22 -7.16 1.60
C GLU A 139 -20.80 -6.76 1.17
N LEU A 140 -20.35 -5.55 1.51
CA LEU A 140 -18.99 -5.11 1.21
C LEU A 140 -17.93 -5.89 2.00
N ARG A 141 -18.28 -6.61 3.08
CA ARG A 141 -17.32 -7.39 3.87
C ARG A 141 -16.56 -8.40 3.01
N ASP A 142 -17.30 -9.22 2.28
CA ASP A 142 -16.73 -10.29 1.46
C ASP A 142 -15.98 -9.70 0.26
N GLU A 143 -16.49 -8.63 -0.32
CA GLU A 143 -15.85 -7.91 -1.42
C GLU A 143 -14.51 -7.28 -0.99
N ILE A 144 -14.44 -6.69 0.21
CA ILE A 144 -13.19 -6.15 0.77
C ILE A 144 -12.20 -7.27 1.05
N ALA A 145 -12.67 -8.41 1.59
CA ALA A 145 -11.81 -9.57 1.83
C ALA A 145 -11.24 -10.11 0.51
N PHE A 146 -12.08 -10.24 -0.52
CA PHE A 146 -11.68 -10.63 -1.86
C PHE A 146 -10.63 -9.66 -2.43
N GLU A 147 -10.88 -8.35 -2.37
CA GLU A 147 -9.96 -7.33 -2.89
C GLU A 147 -8.58 -7.39 -2.22
N LYS A 148 -8.55 -7.64 -0.90
CA LYS A 148 -7.28 -7.81 -0.16
C LYS A 148 -6.51 -9.07 -0.54
N ALA A 149 -7.22 -10.14 -0.86
CA ALA A 149 -6.59 -11.42 -1.21
C ALA A 149 -6.05 -11.44 -2.65
N HIS A 150 -6.70 -10.73 -3.57
CA HIS A 150 -6.41 -10.83 -5.00
C HIS A 150 -5.54 -9.69 -5.55
N TYR A 151 -5.38 -8.59 -4.81
CA TYR A 151 -4.60 -7.45 -5.26
C TYR A 151 -3.54 -7.05 -4.25
N GLU A 152 -2.38 -6.66 -4.79
CA GLU A 152 -1.22 -6.20 -4.01
C GLU A 152 -1.54 -4.99 -3.11
N SER A 153 -2.49 -4.15 -3.53
CA SER A 153 -2.97 -3.01 -2.74
C SER A 153 -4.45 -2.77 -2.97
N PHE A 154 -5.14 -2.23 -1.96
CA PHE A 154 -6.56 -1.93 -2.04
C PHE A 154 -6.83 -0.84 -3.08
N ARG A 155 -7.51 -1.18 -4.18
CA ARG A 155 -7.77 -0.26 -5.29
C ARG A 155 -9.01 0.58 -5.00
N GLY A 156 -8.87 1.53 -4.08
CA GLY A 156 -9.99 2.29 -3.52
C GLY A 156 -10.95 2.93 -4.54
N VAL A 157 -10.43 3.55 -5.59
CA VAL A 157 -11.25 4.17 -6.64
C VAL A 157 -12.06 3.11 -7.40
N THR A 158 -11.39 2.08 -7.92
CA THR A 158 -12.04 0.98 -8.65
C THR A 158 -13.04 0.24 -7.77
N PHE A 159 -12.71 0.00 -6.50
CA PHE A 159 -13.61 -0.64 -5.55
C PHE A 159 -14.85 0.22 -5.28
N ALA A 160 -14.66 1.53 -5.06
CA ALA A 160 -15.77 2.43 -4.85
C ALA A 160 -16.69 2.52 -6.08
N GLU A 161 -16.12 2.57 -7.29
CA GLU A 161 -16.87 2.65 -8.54
C GLU A 161 -17.64 1.35 -8.83
N THR A 162 -17.02 0.19 -8.62
CA THR A 162 -17.61 -1.10 -9.03
C THR A 162 -18.47 -1.76 -7.95
N LYS A 163 -18.20 -1.49 -6.67
CA LYS A 163 -18.87 -2.15 -5.53
C LYS A 163 -19.72 -1.19 -4.71
N ILE A 164 -19.20 -0.02 -4.33
CA ILE A 164 -19.91 0.89 -3.43
C ILE A 164 -20.97 1.73 -4.17
N LEU A 165 -20.63 2.27 -5.34
CA LEU A 165 -21.51 3.17 -6.10
C LEU A 165 -22.84 2.49 -6.51
N PRO A 166 -22.88 1.24 -7.03
CA PRO A 166 -24.15 0.60 -7.36
C PRO A 166 -25.06 0.42 -6.13
N LEU A 167 -24.47 0.08 -4.97
CA LEU A 167 -25.20 -0.07 -3.71
C LEU A 167 -25.74 1.28 -3.23
N LEU A 168 -24.92 2.33 -3.32
CA LEU A 168 -25.33 3.70 -2.99
C LEU A 168 -26.51 4.15 -3.85
N GLN A 169 -26.47 3.91 -5.17
CA GLN A 169 -27.55 4.24 -6.09
C GLN A 169 -28.84 3.46 -5.77
N ALA A 170 -28.72 2.17 -5.42
CA ALA A 170 -29.87 1.36 -5.03
C ALA A 170 -30.47 1.82 -3.69
N TYR A 171 -29.60 2.15 -2.72
CA TYR A 171 -29.97 2.64 -1.39
C TYR A 171 -30.70 3.99 -1.49
N ALA A 172 -30.18 4.92 -2.30
CA ALA A 172 -30.80 6.23 -2.52
C ALA A 172 -32.20 6.17 -3.14
N LYS A 173 -32.54 5.07 -3.84
CA LYS A 173 -33.87 4.85 -4.43
C LYS A 173 -34.88 4.24 -3.46
N ARG A 174 -34.42 3.50 -2.44
CA ARG A 174 -35.28 2.67 -1.58
C ARG A 174 -35.47 3.23 -0.18
N GLU A 175 -34.48 3.97 0.32
CA GLU A 175 -34.42 4.36 1.73
C GLU A 175 -35.09 5.71 2.03
N GLY A 176 -35.63 5.81 3.25
CA GLY A 176 -36.27 7.03 3.75
C GLY A 176 -35.27 8.11 4.20
N ASP A 177 -35.77 9.34 4.36
CA ASP A 177 -34.94 10.53 4.59
C ASP A 177 -33.99 10.43 5.79
N LYS A 178 -34.42 9.82 6.90
CA LYS A 178 -33.57 9.64 8.10
C LYS A 178 -32.34 8.76 7.85
N ASN A 179 -32.48 7.72 7.02
CA ASN A 179 -31.38 6.80 6.71
C ASN A 179 -30.41 7.46 5.71
N MET A 180 -30.94 8.26 4.80
CA MET A 180 -30.14 9.08 3.87
C MET A 180 -29.37 10.17 4.60
N GLU A 181 -29.95 10.82 5.61
CA GLU A 181 -29.27 11.83 6.41
C GLU A 181 -28.10 11.25 7.21
N LYS A 182 -28.26 10.05 7.79
CA LYS A 182 -27.15 9.34 8.47
C LYS A 182 -26.00 9.02 7.52
N LEU A 183 -26.33 8.59 6.31
CA LEU A 183 -25.33 8.30 5.28
C LEU A 183 -24.63 9.59 4.81
N SER A 184 -25.40 10.65 4.54
CA SER A 184 -24.86 11.99 4.25
C SER A 184 -23.89 12.44 5.34
N LYS A 185 -24.25 12.27 6.61
CA LYS A 185 -23.39 12.64 7.74
C LYS A 185 -22.11 11.82 7.74
N ALA A 186 -22.21 10.50 7.58
CA ALA A 186 -21.05 9.63 7.52
C ALA A 186 -20.10 10.01 6.37
N LEU A 187 -20.64 10.33 5.19
CA LEU A 187 -19.83 10.78 4.05
C LEU A 187 -19.17 12.14 4.30
N SER A 188 -19.86 13.08 4.94
CA SER A 188 -19.29 14.37 5.35
C SER A 188 -18.14 14.19 6.33
N ASP A 189 -18.33 13.39 7.38
CA ASP A 189 -17.31 13.13 8.40
C ASP A 189 -16.09 12.41 7.80
N LEU A 190 -16.31 11.44 6.91
CA LEU A 190 -15.25 10.72 6.20
C LEU A 190 -14.53 11.61 5.18
N TYR A 191 -15.21 12.61 4.60
CA TYR A 191 -14.57 13.57 3.71
C TYR A 191 -13.58 14.44 4.48
N ASP A 192 -13.94 14.92 5.66
CA ASP A 192 -13.07 15.78 6.47
C ASP A 192 -11.86 15.01 7.03
N ALA A 193 -12.07 13.80 7.52
CA ALA A 193 -11.02 12.93 8.05
C ALA A 193 -10.24 12.14 6.98
N GLY A 194 -10.64 12.23 5.70
CA GLY A 194 -10.11 11.46 4.60
C GLY A 194 -8.88 12.08 3.96
N ASP A 195 -8.00 11.22 3.41
CA ASP A 195 -6.94 11.69 2.52
C ASP A 195 -7.50 12.16 1.16
N LEU A 196 -6.62 12.67 0.29
CA LEU A 196 -7.03 13.14 -1.04
C LEU A 196 -7.73 12.06 -1.88
N ASP A 197 -7.37 10.79 -1.68
CA ASP A 197 -7.99 9.68 -2.39
C ASP A 197 -9.43 9.46 -1.90
N VAL A 198 -9.66 9.50 -0.58
CA VAL A 198 -11.03 9.42 -0.01
C VAL A 198 -11.88 10.63 -0.40
N LYS A 199 -11.34 11.85 -0.31
CA LYS A 199 -12.02 13.07 -0.77
C LYS A 199 -12.40 12.96 -2.25
N GLY A 200 -11.49 12.41 -3.06
CA GLY A 200 -11.70 12.18 -4.48
C GLY A 200 -12.76 11.13 -4.76
N ILE A 201 -12.75 10.01 -4.03
CA ILE A 201 -13.77 8.95 -4.14
C ILE A 201 -15.17 9.51 -3.83
N ILE A 202 -15.32 10.22 -2.71
CA ILE A 202 -16.62 10.77 -2.31
C ILE A 202 -17.13 11.73 -3.39
N THR A 203 -16.29 12.67 -3.87
CA THR A 203 -16.73 13.74 -4.77
C THR A 203 -16.82 13.34 -6.24
N TYR A 204 -15.83 12.64 -6.78
CA TYR A 204 -15.75 12.34 -8.22
C TYR A 204 -16.32 10.99 -8.60
N VAL A 205 -16.38 10.03 -7.67
CA VAL A 205 -16.92 8.69 -7.94
C VAL A 205 -18.35 8.59 -7.41
N LEU A 206 -18.53 8.77 -6.11
CA LEU A 206 -19.83 8.52 -5.47
C LEU A 206 -20.85 9.61 -5.81
N LEU A 207 -20.57 10.87 -5.45
CA LEU A 207 -21.52 11.97 -5.66
C LEU A 207 -21.81 12.25 -7.14
N ASN A 208 -20.78 12.19 -8.00
CA ASN A 208 -20.97 12.37 -9.45
C ASN A 208 -21.68 11.18 -10.11
N GLY A 209 -21.62 10.00 -9.50
CA GLY A 209 -22.35 8.81 -9.93
C GLY A 209 -23.84 8.84 -9.59
N ILE A 210 -24.33 9.85 -8.88
CA ILE A 210 -25.77 10.04 -8.62
C ILE A 210 -26.36 10.98 -9.66
N ASP A 211 -27.15 10.41 -10.56
CA ASP A 211 -27.79 11.18 -11.65
C ASP A 211 -29.00 11.99 -11.22
N ASP A 212 -29.76 11.50 -10.25
CA ASP A 212 -30.97 12.17 -9.74
C ASP A 212 -30.60 13.32 -8.79
N ASP A 213 -31.04 14.53 -9.10
CA ASP A 213 -30.70 15.73 -8.32
C ASP A 213 -31.35 15.72 -6.93
N ALA A 214 -32.54 15.12 -6.76
CA ALA A 214 -33.17 15.03 -5.45
C ALA A 214 -32.40 14.07 -4.53
N GLN A 215 -31.91 12.95 -5.07
CA GLN A 215 -31.05 12.02 -4.33
C GLN A 215 -29.69 12.65 -3.98
N TYR A 216 -29.13 13.43 -4.89
CA TYR A 216 -27.89 14.18 -4.65
C TYR A 216 -28.04 15.20 -3.51
N GLU A 217 -29.12 15.98 -3.50
CA GLU A 217 -29.40 16.93 -2.42
C GLU A 217 -29.58 16.23 -1.07
N LYS A 218 -30.22 15.06 -1.04
CA LYS A 218 -30.34 14.25 0.19
C LYS A 218 -28.98 13.72 0.67
N LEU A 219 -28.14 13.23 -0.24
CA LEU A 219 -26.80 12.71 0.09
C LEU A 219 -25.80 13.78 0.51
N THR A 220 -26.07 15.04 0.15
CA THR A 220 -25.24 16.17 0.54
C THR A 220 -25.91 17.02 1.62
N ALA A 221 -27.07 16.62 2.17
CA ALA A 221 -27.86 17.44 3.07
C ALA A 221 -27.06 17.99 4.25
N THR A 222 -26.23 17.13 4.85
CA THR A 222 -25.41 17.44 6.04
C THR A 222 -24.03 18.00 5.72
N PHE A 223 -23.67 18.11 4.44
CA PHE A 223 -22.35 18.60 4.04
C PHE A 223 -22.20 20.08 4.38
N THR A 224 -20.98 20.49 4.74
CA THR A 224 -20.66 21.90 4.98
C THR A 224 -20.77 22.72 3.70
N LYS A 225 -20.88 24.05 3.84
CA LYS A 225 -20.93 24.96 2.68
C LYS A 225 -19.73 24.78 1.74
N GLU A 226 -18.54 24.56 2.30
CA GLU A 226 -17.32 24.35 1.52
C GLU A 226 -17.33 23.02 0.78
N GLN A 227 -17.73 21.93 1.45
CA GLN A 227 -17.84 20.61 0.83
C GLN A 227 -18.87 20.63 -0.30
N LYS A 228 -20.04 21.26 -0.10
CA LYS A 228 -21.05 21.44 -1.16
C LYS A 228 -20.51 22.22 -2.35
N LYS A 229 -19.73 23.28 -2.11
CA LYS A 229 -19.08 24.05 -3.18
C LYS A 229 -18.15 23.16 -4.01
N ILE A 230 -17.34 22.32 -3.36
CA ILE A 230 -16.42 21.39 -4.03
C ILE A 230 -17.21 20.31 -4.80
N ALA A 231 -18.21 19.70 -4.17
CA ALA A 231 -19.06 18.68 -4.79
C ALA A 231 -19.79 19.23 -6.03
N ASN A 232 -20.37 20.43 -5.94
CA ASN A 232 -21.04 21.07 -7.07
C ASN A 232 -20.06 21.45 -8.19
N ALA A 233 -18.85 21.93 -7.84
CA ALA A 233 -17.81 22.19 -8.83
C ALA A 233 -17.38 20.91 -9.55
N SER A 234 -17.21 19.80 -8.83
CA SER A 234 -16.94 18.47 -9.39
C SER A 234 -18.07 18.01 -10.33
N ARG A 235 -19.34 18.16 -9.92
CA ARG A 235 -20.52 17.80 -10.72
C ARG A 235 -20.55 18.54 -12.05
N ASN A 236 -20.17 19.82 -12.05
CA ASN A 236 -20.07 20.65 -13.27
C ASN A 236 -18.94 20.23 -14.21
N LEU A 237 -18.01 19.38 -13.78
CA LEU A 237 -16.95 18.81 -14.61
C LEU A 237 -17.36 17.47 -15.26
N ARG A 238 -18.50 16.90 -14.88
CA ARG A 238 -19.00 15.65 -15.45
C ARG A 238 -19.14 15.76 -16.97
N GLY A 239 -18.55 14.81 -17.70
CA GLY A 239 -18.58 14.77 -19.16
C GLY A 239 -17.66 15.79 -19.87
N LYS A 240 -16.96 16.68 -19.14
CA LYS A 240 -16.00 17.61 -19.75
C LYS A 240 -14.65 16.94 -19.96
N LYS A 241 -14.15 16.95 -21.21
CA LYS A 241 -12.76 16.56 -21.51
C LYS A 241 -11.80 17.64 -21.04
N MET A 242 -11.24 17.46 -19.85
CA MET A 242 -10.19 18.34 -19.32
C MET A 242 -8.87 18.05 -20.06
N LYS A 243 -8.26 19.07 -20.66
CA LYS A 243 -6.91 18.95 -21.20
C LYS A 243 -5.93 18.78 -20.03
N PRO A 244 -4.93 17.89 -20.11
CA PRO A 244 -3.90 17.78 -19.08
C PRO A 244 -3.30 19.14 -18.79
N GLU A 245 -3.10 19.47 -17.51
CA GLU A 245 -2.41 20.70 -17.13
C GLU A 245 -1.04 20.69 -17.81
N LYS A 246 -0.77 21.71 -18.65
CA LYS A 246 0.51 21.81 -19.35
C LYS A 246 1.62 21.76 -18.29
N PRO A 247 2.67 20.94 -18.46
CA PRO A 247 3.78 20.91 -17.52
C PRO A 247 4.29 22.34 -17.32
N LYS A 248 4.29 22.79 -16.07
CA LYS A 248 4.73 24.15 -15.74
C LYS A 248 6.16 24.31 -16.24
N LYS A 249 6.41 25.31 -17.09
CA LYS A 249 7.76 25.61 -17.56
C LYS A 249 8.66 25.80 -16.33
N PRO A 250 9.85 25.19 -16.28
CA PRO A 250 10.77 25.39 -15.17
C PRO A 250 11.05 26.90 -15.04
N LYS A 251 10.99 27.42 -13.81
CA LYS A 251 11.33 28.83 -13.54
C LYS A 251 12.77 29.06 -13.99
N LYS A 252 13.02 30.14 -14.76
CA LYS A 252 14.33 30.47 -15.36
C LYS A 252 15.52 30.34 -14.40
N TYR A 253 15.32 30.65 -13.12
CA TYR A 253 16.35 30.56 -12.08
C TYR A 253 16.94 29.16 -11.89
N ILE A 254 16.16 28.08 -12.10
CA ILE A 254 16.65 26.70 -12.01
C ILE A 254 17.42 26.32 -13.28
N ALA A 255 17.02 26.84 -14.45
CA ALA A 255 17.70 26.59 -15.72
C ALA A 255 19.10 27.22 -15.73
N ASP A 256 19.24 28.45 -15.24
CA ASP A 256 20.54 29.13 -15.17
C ASP A 256 21.50 28.43 -14.19
N ARG A 257 20.98 27.88 -13.08
CA ARG A 257 21.79 27.13 -12.10
C ARG A 257 22.23 25.76 -12.61
N LEU A 258 21.39 25.07 -13.40
CA LEU A 258 21.75 23.80 -14.05
C LEU A 258 22.79 24.01 -15.17
N GLN A 259 22.68 25.11 -15.92
CA GLN A 259 23.67 25.46 -16.94
C GLN A 259 25.01 25.87 -16.32
N SER A 260 25.01 26.63 -15.23
CA SER A 260 26.24 27.00 -14.54
C SER A 260 26.94 25.80 -13.89
N MET A 261 26.20 24.84 -13.34
CA MET A 261 26.78 23.60 -12.78
C MET A 261 27.39 22.67 -13.85
N ASN A 262 26.87 22.67 -15.08
CA ASN A 262 27.43 21.87 -16.18
C ASN A 262 28.68 22.51 -16.82
N ASN A 263 28.86 23.83 -16.69
CA ASN A 263 30.02 24.54 -17.24
C ASN A 263 31.26 24.53 -16.33
N VAL A 264 31.16 24.02 -15.09
CA VAL A 264 32.28 23.94 -14.13
C VAL A 264 33.07 22.61 -14.25
N LYS A 265 32.67 21.71 -15.15
CA LYS A 265 33.34 20.40 -15.40
C LYS A 265 34.18 20.36 -16.68
N ARG A 266 34.89 21.45 -17.03
CA ARG A 266 35.92 21.43 -18.08
C ARG A 266 37.21 22.03 -17.57
#